data_AF-A0A1V4AR41-F1
#
_entry.id   AF-A0A1V4AR41-F1
#
_cell.length_a   1.000
_cell.length_b   1.000
_cell.length_c   1.000
_cell.angle_alpha   90.00
_cell.angle_beta   90.00
_cell.angle_gamma   90.00
#
_symmetry.space_group_name_H-M   'P 1'
#
loop_
_entity.id
_entity.type
_entity.pdbx_description
1 polymer ?
#
loop_
_entity_poly.entity_id
_entity_poly.type
_entity_poly.pdbx_seq_one_letter_code
_entity_poly.pdbx_strand_id
1 'polypeptide(L)' 'YGTSENSVKTQIWIAISVYVLVAIIKKHLNLDMSLYTILQILSITLFEKVPILQVLTNSDYKSEPYFPYKQLSLFNL' A
#
# COMPACT_ATOMS: atom_id res chain seq x y z
N TYR A 1 20.93 6.65 -14.59
CA TYR A 1 21.78 7.25 -13.55
C TYR A 1 21.38 6.66 -12.21
N GLY A 2 22.31 6.00 -11.48
CA GLY A 2 22.00 5.26 -10.25
C GLY A 2 22.69 3.89 -10.11
N THR A 3 23.56 3.52 -11.05
CA THR A 3 24.27 2.22 -11.11
C THR A 3 25.70 2.28 -10.58
N SER A 4 26.15 3.43 -10.04
CA SER A 4 27.47 3.51 -9.41
C SER A 4 27.53 2.55 -8.21
N GLU A 5 28.71 2.00 -7.94
CA GLU A 5 28.87 1.00 -6.89
C GLU A 5 28.36 1.47 -5.52
N ASN A 6 28.57 2.75 -5.20
CA ASN A 6 28.04 3.36 -3.98
C ASN A 6 26.50 3.44 -3.99
N SER A 7 25.90 3.81 -5.12
CA SER A 7 24.44 3.88 -5.28
C SER A 7 23.80 2.51 -5.12
N VAL A 8 24.40 1.46 -5.68
CA VAL A 8 23.91 0.08 -5.52
C VAL A 8 24.02 -0.40 -4.06
N LYS A 9 25.14 -0.10 -3.38
CA LYS A 9 25.29 -0.40 -1.95
C LYS A 9 24.21 0.29 -1.12
N THR A 10 23.95 1.57 -1.37
CA THR A 10 22.88 2.31 -0.70
C THR A 10 21.50 1.71 -0.96
N GLN A 11 21.19 1.31 -2.20
CA GLN A 11 19.91 0.66 -2.53
C GLN A 11 19.66 -0.62 -1.75
N ILE A 12 20.70 -1.46 -1.59
CA ILE A 12 20.61 -2.70 -0.79
C ILE A 12 20.28 -2.39 0.67
N TRP A 13 20.99 -1.43 1.27
CA TRP A 13 20.73 -1.03 2.65
C TRP A 13 19.32 -0.46 2.83
N ILE A 14 18.84 0.37 1.90
CA ILE A 14 17.47 0.88 1.92
C ILE A 14 16.46 -0.27 1.84
N ALA A 15 16.67 -1.24 0.96
CA ALA A 15 15.78 -2.39 0.82
C ALA A 15 15.69 -3.21 2.12
N ILE A 16 16.83 -3.45 2.78
CA ILE A 16 16.88 -4.14 4.08
C ILE A 16 16.14 -3.33 5.15
N SER A 17 16.40 -2.02 5.25
CA SER A 17 15.74 -1.14 6.22
C SER A 17 14.23 -1.11 6.04
N VAL A 18 13.74 -1.00 4.80
CA VAL A 18 12.28 -1.03 4.49
C VAL A 18 11.68 -2.37 4.88
N TYR A 19 12.35 -3.49 4.59
CA TYR A 19 11.84 -4.81 4.93
C TYR A 19 11.69 -5.00 6.45
N VAL A 20 12.70 -4.60 7.22
CA VAL A 20 12.66 -4.66 8.68
C VAL A 20 11.57 -3.75 9.23
N LEU A 21 11.43 -2.54 8.69
CA LEU A 21 10.39 -1.59 9.10
C LEU A 21 8.98 -2.18 8.91
N VAL A 22 8.71 -2.79 7.76
CA VAL A 22 7.41 -3.43 7.51
C VAL A 22 7.18 -4.62 8.43
N ALA A 23 8.21 -5.41 8.75
CA ALA A 23 8.08 -6.50 9.71
C ALA A 23 7.72 -6.01 11.13
N ILE A 24 8.29 -4.88 11.56
CA ILE A 24 7.92 -4.23 12.83
C ILE A 24 6.47 -3.77 12.78
N ILE A 25 6.06 -3.05 11.74
CA ILE A 25 4.69 -2.56 11.55
C ILE A 25 3.69 -3.72 11.61
N LYS A 26 3.95 -4.81 10.88
CA LYS A 26 3.13 -6.03 10.90
C LYS A 26 2.94 -6.57 12.33
N LYS A 27 4.04 -6.65 13.10
CA LYS A 27 4.00 -7.16 14.48
C LYS A 27 3.22 -6.22 15.41
N HIS A 28 3.41 -4.91 15.28
CA HIS A 28 2.74 -3.91 16.13
C HIS A 28 1.24 -3.81 15.86
N LEU A 29 0.83 -3.98 14.61
CA LEU A 29 -0.57 -3.87 14.18
C LEU A 29 -1.32 -5.21 14.18
N ASN A 30 -0.63 -6.32 14.51
CA ASN A 30 -1.17 -7.67 14.49
C ASN A 30 -1.84 -8.04 13.15
N LEU A 31 -1.23 -7.64 12.04
CA LEU A 31 -1.78 -7.87 10.70
C LEU A 31 -1.54 -9.34 10.27
N ASP A 32 -2.61 -10.04 9.90
CA ASP A 32 -2.54 -11.42 9.35
C ASP A 32 -2.05 -11.48 7.90
N MET A 33 -1.90 -10.32 7.24
CA MET A 33 -1.45 -10.24 5.85
C MET A 33 0.04 -10.62 5.68
N SER A 34 0.39 -11.08 4.48
CA SER A 34 1.78 -11.34 4.13
C SER A 34 2.60 -10.04 4.07
N LEU A 35 3.91 -10.11 4.32
CA LEU A 35 4.80 -8.94 4.19
C LEU A 35 4.74 -8.35 2.77
N TYR A 36 4.70 -9.21 1.76
CA TYR A 36 4.57 -8.82 0.36
C TYR A 36 3.30 -7.99 0.11
N THR A 37 2.16 -8.42 0.66
CA THR A 37 0.88 -7.69 0.54
C THR A 37 0.98 -6.30 1.17
N ILE A 38 1.59 -6.20 2.36
CA ILE A 38 1.79 -4.90 3.04
C ILE A 38 2.69 -3.99 2.20
N LEU A 39 3.80 -4.52 1.64
CA LEU A 39 4.67 -3.75 0.74
C LEU A 39 3.93 -3.27 -0.52
N GLN A 40 3.10 -4.12 -1.13
CA GLN A 40 2.31 -3.73 -2.31
C GLN A 40 1.36 -2.58 -1.99
N ILE A 41 0.58 -2.71 -0.92
CA ILE A 41 -0.36 -1.66 -0.50
C ILE A 41 0.41 -0.37 -0.25
N LEU A 42 1.52 -0.43 0.49
CA LEU A 42 2.35 0.74 0.77
C LEU A 42 2.93 1.37 -0.50
N SER A 43 3.31 0.55 -1.49
CA SER A 43 3.82 1.01 -2.78
C SER A 43 2.77 1.77 -3.60
N ILE A 44 1.50 1.35 -3.53
CA ILE A 44 0.40 1.98 -4.28
C ILE A 44 -0.08 3.25 -3.56
N THR A 45 -0.11 3.20 -2.23
CA THR A 45 -0.66 4.27 -1.38
C THR A 45 0.40 5.28 -0.90
N LEU A 46 1.66 5.14 -1.32
CA LEU A 46 2.80 5.92 -0.81
C LEU A 46 2.61 7.45 -0.96
N PHE A 47 1.85 7.86 -1.97
CA PHE A 47 1.58 9.27 -2.28
C PHE A 47 0.19 9.74 -1.84
N GLU A 48 -0.61 8.85 -1.26
CA GLU A 48 -1.93 9.18 -0.76
C GLU A 48 -1.85 9.81 0.63
N LYS A 49 -2.66 10.85 0.89
CA LYS A 49 -2.79 11.46 2.21
C LYS A 49 -3.75 10.68 3.12
N VAL A 50 -3.54 9.37 3.26
CA VAL A 50 -4.37 8.49 4.09
C VAL A 50 -3.52 7.92 5.22
N PRO A 51 -4.03 7.85 6.47
CA PRO A 51 -3.30 7.22 7.57
C PRO A 51 -2.93 5.77 7.26
N ILE A 52 -1.67 5.39 7.53
CA ILE A 52 -1.15 4.06 7.20
C ILE A 52 -1.94 2.93 7.87
N LEU A 53 -2.44 3.17 9.09
CA LEU A 53 -3.32 2.25 9.81
C LEU A 53 -4.61 2.02 9.02
N GLN A 54 -5.24 3.09 8.53
CA GLN A 54 -6.47 2.99 7.76
C GLN A 54 -6.24 2.21 6.45
N VAL A 55 -5.14 2.49 5.76
CA VAL A 55 -4.75 1.79 4.53
C VAL A 55 -4.52 0.29 4.76
N LEU A 56 -3.84 -0.09 5.84
CA LEU A 56 -3.49 -1.48 6.13
C LEU A 56 -4.63 -2.28 6.80
N THR A 57 -5.61 -1.61 7.41
CA THR A 57 -6.75 -2.27 8.07
C THR A 57 -8.02 -2.28 7.20
N ASN A 58 -8.21 -1.29 6.32
CA ASN A 58 -9.35 -1.20 5.40
C ASN A 58 -9.05 -1.75 3.99
N SER A 59 -7.95 -2.49 3.81
CA SER A 59 -7.72 -3.25 2.58
C SER A 59 -8.79 -4.32 2.36
N ASP A 60 -9.53 -4.70 3.41
CA ASP A 60 -10.89 -5.21 3.26
C ASP A 60 -11.77 -4.08 2.75
N TYR A 61 -11.70 -3.84 1.43
CA TYR A 61 -12.68 -3.04 0.73
C TYR A 61 -14.04 -3.71 0.97
N LYS A 62 -14.76 -3.25 2.00
CA LYS A 62 -16.19 -3.50 2.11
C LYS A 62 -16.78 -2.79 0.91
N SER A 63 -17.08 -3.55 -0.13
CA SER A 63 -18.02 -3.12 -1.14
C SER A 63 -19.22 -2.57 -0.40
N GLU A 64 -19.44 -1.26 -0.50
CA GLU A 64 -20.72 -0.70 -0.09
C GLU A 64 -21.79 -1.56 -0.80
N PRO A 65 -22.85 -1.99 -0.09
CA PRO A 65 -23.91 -2.74 -0.72
C PRO A 65 -24.37 -1.94 -1.93
N TYR A 66 -24.27 -2.56 -3.10
CA TYR A 66 -24.63 -1.96 -4.39
C TYR A 66 -26.09 -1.53 -4.31
N PHE A 67 -26.33 -0.29 -3.93
CA PHE A 67 -27.61 0.35 -4.08
C PHE A 67 -27.68 0.76 -5.56
N PRO A 68 -28.67 0.28 -6.33
CA PRO A 68 -28.85 0.71 -7.71
C PRO A 68 -29.33 2.16 -7.69
N TYR A 69 -28.41 3.11 -7.56
CA TYR A 69 -28.72 4.51 -7.78
C TYR A 69 -29.01 4.69 -9.26
N LYS A 70 -30.10 5.39 -9.54
CA LYS A 70 -30.58 5.74 -10.88
C LYS A 70 -29.61 6.76 -11.48
N GLN A 71 -28.47 6.30 -11.95
CA GLN A 71 -27.43 7.15 -12.54
C GLN A 71 -27.99 7.78 -13.82
N LEU A 72 -27.94 9.11 -13.91
CA LEU A 72 -28.34 9.83 -15.12
C LEU A 72 -27.34 9.50 -16.24
N SER A 73 -27.83 8.93 -17.34
CA SER A 73 -26.98 8.69 -18.51
C SER A 73 -26.51 10.03 -19.08
N LEU A 74 -25.19 10.27 -19.01
CA LEU A 74 -24.55 11.48 -19.51
C LEU A 74 -24.47 11.50 -21.05
N PHE A 75 -24.58 10.34 -21.68
CA PHE A 75 -24.56 10.21 -23.13
C PHE A 75 -25.85 9.50 -23.55
N ASN A 76 -26.83 10.28 -23.98
CA ASN A 76 -27.86 9.77 -24.87
C ASN A 76 -27.28 9.86 -26.29
N LEU A 77 -26.92 8.72 -26.85
CA LEU A 77 -26.55 8.58 -28.26
C LEU A 77 -27.82 8.50 -29.12
#